data_AF-A0A5E4PI34-F1
#
_entry.id   AF-A0A5E4PI34-F1
#
_cell.length_a   1.000
_cell.length_b   1.000
_cell.length_c   1.000
_cell.angle_alpha   90.00
_cell.angle_beta   90.00
_cell.angle_gamma   90.00
#
_symmetry.space_group_name_H-M   'P 1'
#
loop_
_entity.id
_entity.type
_entity.pdbx_description
1 polymer ?
#
loop_
_entity_poly.entity_id
_entity_poly.type
_entity_poly.pdbx_seq_one_letter_code
_entity_poly.pdbx_strand_id
1 'polypeptide(L)'
;MATNNAINTSTNQFLQIANDLNDVNNAVTAFNNISPLTTKGDLIGFDGSDNVRVAVGTNDYYLAADSTAAAGFSWKILPTSLLPWTVVSGTTQAAAVNNGYIANNAGLVTITLPSTAAVGSVFHIVGLGAGGWKLAQNASQLINFGSVVTTTGTSGYLQSTDVSDSVYLVCVVANTTFKVLSAIGNITYV
;
A
#
# COMPACT_ATOMS: atom_id res chain seq x y z
N MET A 1 29.00 -58.64 52.53
CA MET A 1 29.22 -57.23 52.94
C MET A 1 28.88 -56.39 51.72
N ALA A 2 27.75 -55.68 51.78
CA ALA A 2 27.26 -54.86 50.67
C ALA A 2 27.96 -53.48 50.67
N THR A 3 27.76 -52.77 49.55
CA THR A 3 28.11 -51.38 49.23
C THR A 3 29.56 -51.20 48.76
N ASN A 4 29.86 -50.48 47.68
CA ASN A 4 29.18 -49.30 47.17
C ASN A 4 29.51 -49.15 45.66
N ASN A 5 28.56 -49.43 44.76
CA ASN A 5 28.63 -48.93 43.39
C ASN A 5 28.08 -47.49 43.42
N ALA A 6 28.91 -46.56 43.89
CA ALA A 6 28.56 -45.15 43.88
C ALA A 6 28.58 -44.67 42.42
N ILE A 7 27.41 -44.69 41.78
CA ILE A 7 27.15 -43.80 40.66
C ILE A 7 27.27 -42.39 41.25
N ASN A 8 28.40 -41.76 40.98
CA ASN A 8 28.64 -40.37 41.36
C ASN A 8 27.71 -39.49 40.50
N THR A 9 26.54 -39.16 41.03
CA THR A 9 25.57 -38.23 40.45
C THR A 9 25.99 -36.77 40.65
N SER A 10 27.29 -36.45 40.55
CA SER A 10 27.77 -35.07 40.60
C SER A 10 27.37 -34.35 39.31
N THR A 11 26.10 -33.91 39.27
CA THR A 11 25.62 -32.65 38.69
C THR A 11 26.07 -32.25 37.28
N ASN A 12 26.52 -33.19 36.45
CA ASN A 12 26.90 -32.96 35.05
C ASN A 12 26.35 -34.04 34.11
N GLN A 13 25.23 -34.69 34.45
CA GLN A 13 24.41 -35.39 33.45
C GLN A 13 23.23 -34.56 32.93
N PHE A 14 23.04 -33.33 33.43
CA PHE A 14 22.11 -32.36 32.84
C PHE A 14 22.90 -31.24 32.17
N LEU A 15 23.72 -31.59 31.20
CA LEU A 15 24.02 -30.64 30.13
C LEU A 15 23.66 -31.33 28.82
N GLN A 16 22.42 -31.81 28.72
CA GLN A 16 21.87 -32.08 27.41
C GLN A 16 21.73 -30.69 26.77
N ILE A 17 22.62 -30.41 25.81
CA ILE A 17 22.61 -29.20 24.97
C ILE A 17 21.44 -29.31 23.97
N ALA A 18 20.26 -29.69 24.45
CA ALA A 18 19.07 -29.77 23.63
C ALA A 18 17.91 -29.21 24.44
N ASN A 19 17.42 -28.07 23.98
CA ASN A 19 16.11 -27.49 24.29
C ASN A 19 15.00 -28.48 23.88
N ASP A 20 14.91 -29.65 24.51
CA ASP A 20 13.87 -30.64 24.24
C ASP A 20 12.87 -30.73 25.41
N LEU A 21 11.69 -31.30 25.12
CA LEU A 21 10.53 -31.30 26.00
C LEU A 21 10.72 -32.18 27.25
N ASN A 22 11.78 -32.97 27.33
CA ASN A 22 11.97 -33.97 28.39
C ASN A 22 12.69 -33.42 29.63
N ASP A 23 13.35 -32.25 29.52
CA ASP A 23 14.20 -31.65 30.56
C ASP A 23 13.51 -30.56 31.41
N VAL A 24 12.22 -30.30 31.20
CA VAL A 24 11.48 -29.26 31.92
C VAL A 24 10.24 -29.78 32.63
N ASN A 25 10.03 -29.32 33.87
CA ASN A 25 8.96 -29.75 34.76
C ASN A 25 7.56 -29.21 34.41
N ASN A 26 7.43 -28.41 33.34
CA ASN A 26 6.18 -27.80 32.91
C ASN A 26 6.19 -27.50 31.40
N ALA A 27 5.10 -27.85 30.72
CA ALA A 27 4.89 -27.64 29.29
C ALA A 27 5.00 -26.17 28.86
N VAL A 28 4.62 -25.22 29.73
CA VAL A 28 4.74 -23.77 29.44
C VAL A 28 6.20 -23.34 29.32
N THR A 29 7.05 -23.80 30.25
CA THR A 29 8.49 -23.52 30.20
C THR A 29 9.13 -24.16 28.97
N ALA A 30 8.70 -25.37 28.63
CA ALA A 30 9.15 -26.08 27.44
C ALA A 30 8.87 -25.28 26.16
N PHE A 31 7.61 -24.85 26.00
CA PHE A 31 7.19 -24.06 24.85
C PHE A 31 7.93 -22.72 24.78
N ASN A 32 8.11 -22.02 25.90
CA ASN A 32 8.84 -20.76 25.94
C ASN A 32 10.33 -20.92 25.56
N ASN A 33 10.98 -22.03 25.95
CA ASN A 33 12.39 -22.27 25.63
C ASN A 33 12.63 -22.55 24.13
N ILE A 34 11.66 -23.16 23.44
CA ILE A 34 11.76 -23.51 22.01
C ILE A 34 11.11 -22.48 21.09
N SER A 35 10.31 -21.55 21.65
CA SER A 35 9.60 -20.54 20.88
C SER A 35 10.57 -19.50 20.31
N PRO A 36 10.43 -19.10 19.04
CA PRO A 36 11.28 -18.06 18.45
C PRO A 36 10.90 -16.63 18.88
N LEU A 37 9.84 -16.45 19.68
CA LEU A 37 9.30 -15.13 20.03
C LEU A 37 10.14 -14.41 21.10
N THR A 38 10.26 -13.08 21.00
CA THR A 38 11.10 -12.29 21.93
C THR A 38 10.44 -11.02 22.46
N THR A 39 9.38 -10.54 21.81
CA THR A 39 8.68 -9.29 22.11
C THR A 39 7.18 -9.53 22.20
N LYS A 40 6.50 -8.72 23.02
CA LYS A 40 5.04 -8.75 23.13
C LYS A 40 4.39 -8.52 21.77
N GLY A 41 3.48 -9.42 21.40
CA GLY A 41 2.69 -9.32 20.16
C GLY A 41 3.35 -9.96 18.93
N ASP A 42 4.53 -10.56 19.08
CA ASP A 42 5.11 -11.33 17.98
C ASP A 42 4.24 -12.53 17.61
N LEU A 43 4.36 -12.95 16.35
CA LEU A 43 3.68 -14.12 15.80
C LEU A 43 4.72 -15.17 15.37
N ILE A 44 4.34 -16.45 15.43
CA ILE A 44 5.13 -17.54 14.86
C ILE A 44 4.66 -17.75 13.42
N GLY A 45 5.60 -17.71 12.48
CA GLY A 45 5.40 -18.11 11.09
C GLY A 45 6.17 -19.39 10.77
N PHE A 46 5.84 -20.05 9.67
CA PHE A 46 6.59 -21.21 9.16
C PHE A 46 7.16 -20.89 7.80
N ASP A 47 8.48 -21.04 7.62
CA ASP A 47 9.17 -20.62 6.39
C ASP A 47 9.39 -21.75 5.37
N GLY A 48 8.83 -22.92 5.64
CA GLY A 48 9.03 -24.13 4.84
C GLY A 48 10.05 -25.10 5.44
N SER A 49 10.88 -24.66 6.38
CA SER A 49 11.82 -25.51 7.12
C SER A 49 11.65 -25.37 8.63
N ASP A 50 11.59 -24.12 9.11
CA ASP A 50 11.62 -23.78 10.52
C ASP A 50 10.44 -22.89 10.95
N ASN A 51 10.18 -22.90 12.26
CA ASN A 51 9.32 -21.90 12.87
C ASN A 51 10.12 -20.61 13.08
N VAL A 52 9.70 -19.54 12.43
CA VAL A 52 10.38 -18.24 12.46
C VAL A 52 9.55 -17.20 13.20
N ARG A 53 10.24 -16.21 13.76
CA ARG A 53 9.61 -15.06 14.42
C ARG A 53 9.16 -14.04 13.39
N VAL A 54 7.89 -13.64 13.45
CA VAL A 54 7.38 -12.43 12.81
C VAL A 54 7.16 -11.38 13.88
N ALA A 55 8.03 -10.36 13.91
CA ALA A 55 7.97 -9.28 14.89
C ALA A 55 6.64 -8.51 14.78
N VAL A 56 6.06 -8.06 15.90
CA VAL A 56 4.75 -7.35 15.96
C VAL A 56 4.58 -6.12 15.04
N GLY A 57 5.69 -5.53 14.57
CA GLY A 57 5.68 -4.37 13.69
C GLY A 57 5.41 -3.05 14.43
N THR A 58 5.02 -2.02 13.68
CA THR A 58 4.66 -0.68 14.18
C THR A 58 3.14 -0.51 14.21
N ASN A 59 2.63 0.46 14.98
CA ASN A 59 1.22 0.87 14.94
C ASN A 59 0.73 1.12 13.50
N ASP A 60 -0.56 0.89 13.28
CA ASP A 60 -1.27 1.06 12.01
C ASP A 60 -0.89 0.08 10.90
N TYR A 61 -0.13 -0.97 11.25
CA TYR A 61 0.14 -2.08 10.35
C TYR A 61 -0.97 -3.14 10.47
N TYR A 62 -1.33 -3.77 9.35
CA TYR A 62 -2.20 -4.92 9.28
C TYR A 62 -1.42 -6.15 8.84
N LEU A 63 -1.89 -7.34 9.21
CA LEU A 63 -1.28 -8.59 8.78
C LEU A 63 -1.80 -8.94 7.38
N ALA A 64 -0.89 -9.10 6.42
CA ALA A 64 -1.22 -9.45 5.04
C ALA A 64 -0.52 -10.74 4.62
N ALA A 65 -1.19 -11.55 3.80
CA ALA A 65 -0.51 -12.60 3.06
C ALA A 65 0.58 -11.98 2.17
N ASP A 66 1.78 -12.53 2.21
CA ASP A 66 2.96 -12.03 1.52
C ASP A 66 3.86 -13.20 1.18
N SER A 67 3.68 -13.77 -0.01
CA SER A 67 4.45 -14.92 -0.48
C SER A 67 5.94 -14.64 -0.69
N THR A 68 6.37 -13.38 -0.55
CA THR A 68 7.79 -12.99 -0.61
C THR A 68 8.45 -12.95 0.77
N ALA A 69 7.66 -12.86 1.84
CA ALA A 69 8.15 -12.96 3.21
C ALA A 69 8.39 -14.42 3.58
N ALA A 70 9.43 -14.70 4.36
CA ALA A 70 9.77 -16.06 4.79
C ALA A 70 8.57 -16.79 5.43
N ALA A 71 7.84 -16.12 6.33
CA ALA A 71 6.66 -16.67 6.99
C ALA A 71 5.40 -16.80 6.11
N GLY A 72 5.44 -16.41 4.84
CA GLY A 72 4.28 -16.35 3.93
C GLY A 72 3.28 -15.23 4.25
N PHE A 73 3.55 -14.42 5.27
CA PHE A 73 2.79 -13.23 5.64
C PHE A 73 3.73 -12.19 6.27
N SER A 74 3.34 -10.92 6.21
CA SER A 74 4.07 -9.84 6.86
C SER A 74 3.15 -8.72 7.31
N TRP A 75 3.61 -7.93 8.29
CA TRP A 75 2.94 -6.70 8.66
C TRP A 75 3.14 -5.66 7.55
N LYS A 76 2.05 -5.12 7.03
CA LYS A 76 2.02 -4.07 6.01
C LYS A 76 1.36 -2.83 6.57
N ILE A 77 1.82 -1.66 6.17
CA ILE A 77 1.16 -0.40 6.49
C ILE A 77 -0.14 -0.27 5.69
N LEU A 78 -1.24 0.16 6.32
CA LEU A 78 -2.42 0.61 5.58
C LEU A 78 -2.04 1.88 4.80
N PRO A 79 -2.50 2.10 3.56
CA PRO A 79 -2.36 3.41 2.94
C PRO A 79 -2.95 4.46 3.90
N THR A 80 -2.13 5.42 4.35
CA THR A 80 -2.55 6.46 5.30
C THR A 80 -3.62 7.39 4.72
N SER A 81 -3.88 7.29 3.41
CA SER A 81 -5.00 7.91 2.73
C SER A 81 -5.52 6.98 1.63
N LEU A 82 -6.85 6.91 1.49
CA LEU A 82 -7.51 6.26 0.36
C LEU A 82 -7.43 7.11 -0.92
N LEU A 83 -7.06 8.39 -0.78
CA LEU A 83 -6.76 9.35 -1.84
C LEU A 83 -5.54 10.18 -1.45
N PRO A 84 -4.31 9.65 -1.59
CA PRO A 84 -3.09 10.43 -1.41
C PRO A 84 -3.08 11.65 -2.33
N TRP A 85 -2.37 12.71 -1.91
CA TRP A 85 -2.21 13.94 -2.68
C TRP A 85 -0.76 14.09 -3.16
N THR A 86 -0.59 14.37 -4.45
CA THR A 86 0.71 14.65 -5.07
C THR A 86 0.77 16.11 -5.48
N VAL A 87 1.76 16.85 -4.96
CA VAL A 87 2.10 18.18 -5.47
C VAL A 87 2.95 18.02 -6.72
N VAL A 88 2.43 18.45 -7.86
CA VAL A 88 3.10 18.34 -9.15
C VAL A 88 3.82 19.66 -9.43
N SER A 89 5.14 19.66 -9.32
CA SER A 89 5.99 20.81 -9.63
C SER A 89 6.60 20.78 -11.03
N GLY A 90 6.39 19.70 -11.80
CA GLY A 90 6.76 19.61 -13.22
C GLY A 90 5.60 20.00 -14.15
N THR A 91 5.83 19.94 -15.46
CA THR A 91 4.82 20.23 -16.49
C THR A 91 4.08 18.98 -16.98
N THR A 92 4.47 17.79 -16.54
CA THR A 92 3.85 16.51 -16.93
C THR A 92 3.79 15.57 -15.74
N GLN A 93 2.66 14.85 -15.61
CA GLN A 93 2.41 13.85 -14.59
C GLN A 93 1.56 12.71 -15.16
N ALA A 94 1.99 11.47 -15.01
CA ALA A 94 1.11 10.31 -15.23
C ALA A 94 0.27 10.08 -13.97
N ALA A 95 -1.05 10.04 -14.10
CA ALA A 95 -1.92 9.85 -12.94
C ALA A 95 -1.91 8.40 -12.47
N ALA A 96 -1.59 8.17 -11.20
CA ALA A 96 -1.96 6.99 -10.44
C ALA A 96 -3.46 6.97 -10.13
N VAL A 97 -4.03 5.76 -10.11
CA VAL A 97 -5.40 5.49 -9.69
C VAL A 97 -5.61 5.91 -8.22
N ASN A 98 -6.76 6.49 -7.91
CA ASN A 98 -7.14 6.91 -6.54
C ASN A 98 -6.15 7.92 -5.95
N ASN A 99 -5.90 9.02 -6.66
CA ASN A 99 -4.94 10.05 -6.22
C ASN A 99 -5.46 11.47 -6.54
N GLY A 100 -5.14 12.41 -5.67
CA GLY A 100 -5.34 13.83 -5.85
C GLY A 100 -4.06 14.53 -6.33
N TYR A 101 -4.19 15.55 -7.17
CA TYR A 101 -3.06 16.30 -7.73
C TYR A 101 -3.22 17.79 -7.45
N ILE A 102 -2.16 18.40 -6.95
CA ILE A 102 -2.05 19.85 -6.81
C ILE A 102 -1.06 20.32 -7.88
N ALA A 103 -1.58 20.94 -8.94
CA ALA A 103 -0.77 21.46 -10.03
C ALA A 103 -0.08 22.76 -9.62
N ASN A 104 1.21 22.69 -9.30
CA ASN A 104 2.00 23.79 -8.75
C ASN A 104 3.22 24.10 -9.63
N ASN A 105 2.98 24.53 -10.86
CA ASN A 105 4.00 25.01 -11.77
C ASN A 105 3.59 26.34 -12.42
N ALA A 106 4.57 27.15 -12.82
CA ALA A 106 4.32 28.40 -13.54
C ALA A 106 3.86 28.18 -14.99
N GLY A 107 4.24 27.05 -15.60
CA GLY A 107 3.71 26.55 -16.87
C GLY A 107 2.63 25.48 -16.67
N LEU A 108 1.90 25.17 -17.74
CA LEU A 108 0.77 24.24 -17.71
C LEU A 108 1.18 22.85 -17.23
N VAL A 109 0.53 22.36 -16.19
CA VAL A 109 0.71 20.99 -15.70
C VAL A 109 -0.23 20.05 -16.43
N THR A 110 0.33 19.17 -17.27
CA THR A 110 -0.47 18.14 -17.95
C THR A 110 -0.46 16.85 -17.13
N ILE A 111 -1.61 16.49 -16.59
CA ILE A 111 -1.86 15.25 -15.87
C ILE A 111 -2.57 14.29 -16.82
N THR A 112 -1.96 13.16 -17.15
CA THR A 112 -2.53 12.16 -18.06
C THR A 112 -3.22 11.07 -17.27
N LEU A 113 -4.48 10.76 -17.58
CA LEU A 113 -5.22 9.63 -16.99
C LEU A 113 -4.44 8.31 -17.09
N PRO A 114 -4.61 7.35 -16.17
CA PRO A 114 -4.00 6.03 -16.32
C PRO A 114 -4.65 5.26 -17.47
N SER A 115 -3.87 4.43 -18.16
CA SER A 115 -4.39 3.47 -19.14
C SER A 115 -5.13 2.29 -18.48
N THR A 116 -4.88 2.05 -17.19
CA THR A 116 -5.56 1.03 -16.37
C THR A 116 -6.24 1.68 -15.17
N ALA A 117 -7.57 1.64 -15.15
CA ALA A 117 -8.41 2.09 -14.04
C ALA A 117 -9.64 1.20 -13.95
N ALA A 118 -9.88 0.60 -12.78
CA ALA A 118 -11.11 -0.12 -12.52
C ALA A 118 -12.28 0.85 -12.33
N VAL A 119 -13.51 0.38 -12.57
CA VAL A 119 -14.73 1.15 -12.24
C VAL A 119 -14.68 1.55 -10.77
N GLY A 120 -15.01 2.81 -10.48
CA GLY A 120 -14.95 3.39 -9.14
C GLY A 120 -13.61 4.04 -8.78
N SER A 121 -12.58 3.92 -9.64
CA SER A 121 -11.33 4.68 -9.48
C SER A 121 -11.60 6.18 -9.56
N VAL A 122 -11.08 6.98 -8.63
CA VAL A 122 -11.32 8.43 -8.60
C VAL A 122 -10.04 9.26 -8.73
N PHE A 123 -10.20 10.49 -9.19
CA PHE A 123 -9.10 11.44 -9.40
C PHE A 123 -9.58 12.85 -9.02
N HIS A 124 -8.72 13.60 -8.33
CA HIS A 124 -8.98 15.00 -7.98
C HIS A 124 -7.83 15.85 -8.51
N ILE A 125 -8.12 16.95 -9.18
CA ILE A 125 -7.10 17.89 -9.65
C ILE A 125 -7.49 19.29 -9.16
N VAL A 126 -6.52 19.96 -8.53
CA VAL A 126 -6.64 21.32 -8.03
C VAL A 126 -5.48 22.13 -8.57
N GLY A 127 -5.76 23.31 -9.12
CA GLY A 127 -4.72 24.25 -9.51
C GLY A 127 -4.16 25.04 -8.31
N LEU A 128 -2.87 25.39 -8.39
CA LEU A 128 -2.17 26.24 -7.42
C LEU A 128 -1.17 27.16 -8.11
N GLY A 129 -0.40 26.62 -9.05
CA GLY A 129 0.60 27.37 -9.82
C GLY A 129 -0.03 28.16 -10.97
N ALA A 130 0.66 29.23 -11.37
CA ALA A 130 0.19 30.16 -12.40
C ALA A 130 -0.14 29.53 -13.78
N GLY A 131 0.40 28.35 -14.06
CA GLY A 131 0.19 27.65 -15.32
C GLY A 131 -1.12 26.86 -15.42
N GLY A 132 -1.84 26.66 -14.31
CA GLY A 132 -3.04 25.83 -14.27
C GLY A 132 -2.77 24.35 -14.58
N TRP A 133 -3.81 23.62 -14.98
CA TRP A 133 -3.75 22.19 -15.27
C TRP A 133 -4.51 21.79 -16.53
N LYS A 134 -4.04 20.70 -17.15
CA LYS A 134 -4.73 19.95 -18.21
C LYS A 134 -4.87 18.49 -17.77
N LEU A 135 -6.06 17.93 -17.87
CA LEU A 135 -6.31 16.50 -17.76
C LEU A 135 -6.35 15.88 -19.16
N ALA A 136 -5.27 15.20 -19.53
CA ALA A 136 -5.12 14.53 -20.82
C ALA A 136 -5.62 13.07 -20.79
N GLN A 137 -6.02 12.57 -21.96
CA GLN A 137 -6.53 11.22 -22.19
C GLN A 137 -5.52 10.35 -22.95
N ASN A 138 -5.63 9.04 -22.78
CA ASN A 138 -4.98 8.05 -23.64
C ASN A 138 -5.90 7.65 -24.80
N ALA A 139 -5.39 6.81 -25.71
CA ALA A 139 -6.19 6.21 -26.77
C ALA A 139 -7.45 5.52 -26.21
N SER A 140 -8.57 5.67 -26.92
CA SER A 140 -9.88 5.09 -26.55
C SER A 140 -10.50 5.60 -25.24
N GLN A 141 -9.88 6.59 -24.59
CA GLN A 141 -10.46 7.22 -23.41
C GLN A 141 -11.35 8.39 -23.78
N LEU A 142 -12.36 8.66 -22.96
CA LEU A 142 -13.17 9.88 -23.01
C LEU A 142 -13.59 10.30 -21.60
N ILE A 143 -13.91 11.59 -21.45
CA ILE A 143 -14.40 12.19 -20.22
C ILE A 143 -15.78 12.79 -20.48
N ASN A 144 -16.78 12.33 -19.72
CA ASN A 144 -18.10 12.93 -19.64
C ASN A 144 -18.06 14.09 -18.65
N PHE A 145 -18.38 15.31 -19.10
CA PHE A 145 -18.46 16.51 -18.27
C PHE A 145 -19.84 17.15 -18.43
N GLY A 146 -20.74 16.90 -17.47
CA GLY A 146 -22.14 17.34 -17.59
C GLY A 146 -22.79 16.73 -18.84
N SER A 147 -23.31 17.59 -19.73
CA SER A 147 -23.91 17.18 -21.02
C SER A 147 -22.91 17.09 -22.16
N VAL A 148 -21.63 17.43 -21.95
CA VAL A 148 -20.60 17.37 -22.98
C VAL A 148 -19.71 16.14 -22.80
N VAL A 149 -19.15 15.67 -23.90
CA VAL A 149 -18.19 14.57 -23.93
C VAL A 149 -16.99 15.03 -24.73
N THR A 150 -15.80 14.86 -24.18
CA THR A 150 -14.54 15.12 -24.88
C THR A 150 -14.40 14.22 -26.11
N THR A 151 -13.66 14.66 -27.11
CA THR A 151 -13.23 13.83 -28.24
C THR A 151 -12.54 12.58 -27.73
N THR A 152 -12.96 11.40 -28.16
CA THR A 152 -12.35 10.14 -27.71
C THR A 152 -10.91 10.01 -28.20
N GLY A 153 -10.00 9.64 -27.31
CA GLY A 153 -8.59 9.38 -27.61
C GLY A 153 -7.64 10.49 -27.15
N THR A 154 -6.41 10.47 -27.64
CA THR A 154 -5.32 11.32 -27.14
C THR A 154 -5.50 12.81 -27.41
N SER A 155 -6.41 13.19 -28.31
CA SER A 155 -6.74 14.60 -28.55
C SER A 155 -7.73 15.18 -27.55
N GLY A 156 -8.49 14.33 -26.84
CA GLY A 156 -9.47 14.76 -25.85
C GLY A 156 -8.85 15.20 -24.53
N TYR A 157 -9.39 16.25 -23.93
CA TYR A 157 -8.93 16.73 -22.63
C TYR A 157 -9.95 17.61 -21.90
N LEU A 158 -9.72 17.80 -20.60
CA LEU A 158 -10.24 18.94 -19.83
C LEU A 158 -9.08 19.85 -19.46
N GLN A 159 -9.28 21.16 -19.40
CA GLN A 159 -8.23 22.11 -19.02
C GLN A 159 -8.81 23.30 -18.26
N SER A 160 -8.13 23.71 -17.19
CA SER A 160 -8.43 24.92 -16.44
C SER A 160 -8.25 26.18 -17.29
N THR A 161 -9.04 27.21 -16.99
CA THR A 161 -8.81 28.57 -17.50
C THR A 161 -8.26 29.51 -16.43
N ASP A 162 -8.46 29.19 -15.15
CA ASP A 162 -7.88 29.88 -14.00
C ASP A 162 -7.03 28.94 -13.13
N VAL A 163 -6.08 29.53 -12.42
CA VAL A 163 -5.14 28.82 -11.53
C VAL A 163 -5.83 28.12 -10.36
N SER A 164 -7.04 28.55 -9.98
CA SER A 164 -7.79 27.98 -8.85
C SER A 164 -8.86 26.97 -9.27
N ASP A 165 -8.99 26.71 -10.57
CA ASP A 165 -9.96 25.74 -11.09
C ASP A 165 -9.66 24.33 -10.55
N SER A 166 -10.72 23.52 -10.40
CA SER A 166 -10.57 22.15 -9.93
C SER A 166 -11.62 21.21 -10.50
N VAL A 167 -11.29 19.91 -10.56
CA VAL A 167 -12.20 18.83 -10.97
C VAL A 167 -12.03 17.60 -10.10
N TYR A 168 -13.15 16.92 -9.84
CA TYR A 168 -13.20 15.59 -9.24
C TYR A 168 -13.97 14.65 -10.17
N LEU A 169 -13.39 13.50 -10.49
CA LEU A 169 -13.93 12.56 -11.48
C LEU A 169 -13.76 11.11 -11.06
N VAL A 170 -14.57 10.24 -11.65
CA VAL A 170 -14.59 8.79 -11.40
C VAL A 170 -14.58 8.02 -12.72
N CYS A 171 -13.89 6.87 -12.73
CA CYS A 171 -13.97 5.89 -13.81
C CYS A 171 -15.31 5.13 -13.74
N VAL A 172 -16.14 5.23 -14.77
CA VAL A 172 -17.47 4.59 -14.83
C VAL A 172 -17.53 3.40 -15.79
N VAL A 173 -16.61 3.34 -16.75
CA VAL A 173 -16.34 2.14 -17.56
C VAL A 173 -14.83 1.91 -17.50
N ALA A 174 -14.44 0.69 -17.11
CA ALA A 174 -13.04 0.36 -16.86
C ALA A 174 -12.14 0.82 -18.01
N ASN A 175 -11.08 1.54 -17.67
CA ASN A 175 -10.05 2.08 -18.55
C ASN A 175 -10.49 3.15 -19.57
N THR A 176 -11.75 3.20 -20.00
CA THR A 176 -12.16 3.96 -21.20
C THR A 176 -13.02 5.17 -20.90
N THR A 177 -13.83 5.16 -19.84
CA THR A 177 -14.81 6.23 -19.61
C THR A 177 -14.72 6.78 -18.21
N PHE A 178 -14.41 8.08 -18.14
CA PHE A 178 -14.34 8.84 -16.90
C PHE A 178 -15.48 9.86 -16.88
N LYS A 179 -15.98 10.19 -15.70
CA LYS A 179 -17.09 11.12 -15.50
C LYS A 179 -16.72 12.12 -14.43
N VAL A 180 -16.84 13.41 -14.76
CA VAL A 180 -16.70 14.49 -13.78
C VAL A 180 -17.90 14.46 -12.83
N LEU A 181 -17.62 14.45 -11.54
CA LEU A 181 -18.60 14.49 -10.45
C LEU A 181 -18.83 15.92 -9.95
N SER A 182 -17.76 16.71 -9.87
CA SER A 182 -17.82 18.12 -9.51
C SER A 182 -16.68 18.89 -10.16
N ALA A 183 -16.93 20.16 -10.43
CA ALA A 183 -15.93 21.10 -10.92
C ALA A 183 -16.19 22.48 -10.30
N ILE A 184 -15.13 23.23 -10.05
CA ILE A 184 -15.19 24.64 -9.65
C ILE A 184 -14.42 25.45 -10.68
N GLY A 185 -14.98 26.61 -11.04
CA GLY A 185 -14.42 27.51 -12.04
C GLY A 185 -14.79 27.14 -13.48
N ASN A 186 -13.98 27.58 -14.43
CA ASN A 186 -14.31 27.48 -15.86
C ASN A 186 -13.39 26.47 -16.56
N ILE A 187 -13.95 25.32 -16.95
CA ILE A 187 -13.19 24.23 -17.55
C ILE A 187 -13.46 24.16 -19.06
N THR A 188 -12.39 24.25 -19.84
CA THR A 188 -12.44 24.02 -21.29
C THR A 188 -12.28 22.53 -21.59
N TYR A 189 -12.84 22.09 -22.72
CA TYR A 189 -12.81 20.71 -23.15
C TYR A 189 -12.56 20.62 -24.65
N VAL A 190 -11.98 19.51 -25.08
CA VAL A 190 -11.88 19.09 -26.49
C VAL A 190 -12.29 17.64 -26.58
#